data_AF-A0A8J7F278-F1
#
_entry.id   AF-A0A8J7F278-F1
#
_cell.length_a   1.000
_cell.length_b   1.000
_cell.length_c   1.000
_cell.angle_alpha   90.00
_cell.angle_beta   90.00
_cell.angle_gamma   90.00
#
_symmetry.space_group_name_H-M   'P 1'
#
loop_
_entity.id
_entity.type
_entity.pdbx_description
1 polymer ?
#
loop_
_entity_poly.entity_id
_entity_poly.type
_entity_poly.pdbx_seq_one_letter_code
_entity_poly.pdbx_strand_id
1 'polypeptide(L)'
;MSDANELLYPSLRQLVTQIKAINRGWKVAGNLYGNNSPLSTSSRDLKSCLQVRLLRNYAPKQVYLIIDEQAKGEQLYSLRLREAIDKYEDADHIPVREAKEILTLQEINKFSQK
;
A
#
# COMPACT_ATOMS: atom_id res chain seq x y z
N MET A 1 -12.99 18.40 14.93
CA MET A 1 -12.36 17.17 15.45
C MET A 1 -10.91 17.51 15.71
N SER A 2 -10.29 17.06 16.80
CA SER A 2 -8.90 17.43 17.13
C SER A 2 -7.90 16.84 16.13
N ASP A 3 -6.79 17.54 15.87
CA ASP A 3 -5.71 17.10 14.97
C ASP A 3 -5.18 15.69 15.30
N ALA A 4 -5.22 15.30 16.58
CA ALA A 4 -4.83 13.97 17.04
C ALA A 4 -5.74 12.86 16.47
N ASN A 5 -7.03 13.12 16.28
CA ASN A 5 -7.96 12.14 15.74
C ASN A 5 -7.73 11.88 14.24
N GLU A 6 -7.34 12.90 13.47
CA GLU A 6 -6.98 12.72 12.05
C GLU A 6 -5.69 11.92 11.89
N LEU A 7 -4.75 12.05 12.82
CA LEU A 7 -3.52 11.25 12.87
C LEU A 7 -3.79 9.77 13.16
N LEU A 8 -4.71 9.48 14.08
CA LEU A 8 -5.05 8.11 14.49
C LEU A 8 -6.02 7.43 13.52
N TYR A 9 -6.87 8.19 12.85
CA TYR A 9 -7.88 7.70 11.91
C TYR A 9 -7.86 8.49 10.60
N PRO A 10 -6.79 8.35 9.80
CA PRO A 10 -6.67 9.05 8.53
C PRO A 10 -7.75 8.56 7.58
N SER A 11 -8.32 9.50 6.84
CA SER A 11 -9.26 9.21 5.76
C SER A 11 -8.62 8.32 4.69
N LEU A 12 -9.47 7.60 3.94
CA LEU A 12 -9.04 6.79 2.80
C LEU A 12 -8.15 7.60 1.83
N ARG A 13 -8.58 8.83 1.50
CA ARG A 13 -7.86 9.76 0.63
C ARG A 13 -6.48 10.12 1.16
N GLN A 14 -6.36 10.42 2.46
CA GLN A 14 -5.08 10.74 3.09
C GLN A 14 -4.11 9.55 2.99
N LEU A 15 -4.57 8.34 3.31
CA LEU A 15 -3.72 7.14 3.21
C LEU A 15 -3.27 6.87 1.77
N VAL A 16 -4.17 6.93 0.80
CA VAL A 16 -3.81 6.73 -0.61
C VAL A 16 -2.79 7.77 -1.07
N THR A 17 -2.99 9.04 -0.71
CA THR A 17 -2.06 10.13 -1.05
C THR A 17 -0.68 9.92 -0.42
N GLN A 18 -0.64 9.53 0.86
CA GLN A 18 0.60 9.24 1.57
C GLN A 18 1.34 8.04 0.95
N ILE A 19 0.64 6.95 0.65
CA ILE A 19 1.24 5.77 0.00
C ILE A 19 1.87 6.16 -1.33
N LYS A 20 1.15 6.93 -2.17
CA LYS A 20 1.67 7.41 -3.47
C LYS A 20 2.90 8.30 -3.30
N ALA A 21 2.90 9.18 -2.30
CA ALA A 21 4.04 10.06 -2.00
C ALA A 21 5.27 9.25 -1.54
N ILE A 22 5.11 8.35 -0.58
CA ILE A 22 6.20 7.50 -0.08
C ILE A 22 6.73 6.57 -1.17
N ASN A 23 5.87 5.98 -2.01
CA ASN A 23 6.30 5.14 -3.13
C ASN A 23 7.14 5.92 -4.16
N ARG A 24 6.81 7.19 -4.42
CA ARG A 24 7.66 8.07 -5.25
C ARG A 24 9.00 8.33 -4.56
N GLY A 25 8.99 8.64 -3.27
CA GLY A 25 10.20 8.85 -2.47
C GLY A 25 11.12 7.63 -2.47
N TRP A 26 10.56 6.43 -2.29
CA TRP A 26 11.27 5.16 -2.39
C TRP A 26 11.94 4.96 -3.76
N LYS A 27 11.23 5.21 -4.86
CA LYS A 27 11.80 5.10 -6.21
C LYS A 27 12.95 6.09 -6.44
N VAL A 28 12.80 7.32 -5.95
CA VAL A 28 13.87 8.34 -6.03
C VAL A 28 15.08 7.92 -5.18
N ALA A 29 14.87 7.45 -3.95
CA ALA A 29 15.93 6.96 -3.09
C ALA A 29 16.66 5.74 -3.70
N GLY A 30 15.91 4.82 -4.31
CA GLY A 30 16.45 3.67 -5.02
C GLY A 30 17.36 4.07 -6.18
N ASN A 31 16.99 5.10 -6.94
CA ASN A 31 17.79 5.63 -8.04
C ASN A 31 19.06 6.35 -7.57
N LEU A 32 19.00 7.10 -6.45
CA LEU A 32 20.11 7.91 -5.96
C LEU A 32 21.11 7.12 -5.11
N TYR A 33 20.61 6.19 -4.29
CA TYR A 33 21.38 5.52 -3.24
C TYR A 33 21.39 3.99 -3.39
N GLY A 34 20.66 3.44 -4.36
CA GLY A 34 20.46 2.01 -4.54
C GLY A 34 19.26 1.47 -3.76
N ASN A 35 18.66 0.39 -4.26
CA ASN A 35 17.43 -0.20 -3.69
C ASN A 35 17.63 -0.77 -2.28
N ASN A 36 18.86 -1.11 -1.90
CA ASN A 36 19.21 -1.67 -0.60
C ASN A 36 19.79 -0.64 0.38
N SER A 37 19.80 0.65 0.02
CA SER A 37 20.23 1.70 0.94
C SER A 37 19.30 1.78 2.16
N PRO A 38 19.78 2.24 3.33
CA PRO A 38 18.92 2.42 4.50
C PRO A 38 17.69 3.28 4.20
N LEU A 39 17.84 4.34 3.40
CA LEU A 39 16.74 5.22 3.04
C LEU A 39 15.70 4.53 2.14
N SER A 40 16.16 3.76 1.15
CA SER A 40 15.29 2.97 0.27
C SER A 40 14.52 1.92 1.07
N THR A 41 15.22 1.20 1.95
CA THR A 41 14.62 0.18 2.83
C THR A 41 13.57 0.79 3.75
N SER A 42 13.90 1.84 4.51
CA SER A 42 12.95 2.49 5.41
C SER A 42 11.74 3.09 4.67
N SER A 43 11.93 3.63 3.47
CA SER A 43 10.83 4.16 2.66
C SER A 43 9.88 3.06 2.16
N ARG A 44 10.45 1.93 1.70
CA ARG A 44 9.67 0.75 1.32
C ARG A 44 8.87 0.23 2.50
N ASP A 45 9.52 0.05 3.65
CA ASP A 45 8.87 -0.51 4.83
C ASP A 45 7.75 0.41 5.33
N LEU A 46 7.96 1.73 5.33
CA LEU A 46 6.92 2.71 5.65
C LEU A 46 5.73 2.64 4.67
N LYS A 47 5.99 2.51 3.36
CA LYS A 47 4.94 2.30 2.36
C LYS A 47 4.12 1.05 2.69
N SER A 48 4.78 -0.07 2.99
CA SER A 48 4.11 -1.33 3.34
C SER A 48 3.27 -1.19 4.60
N CYS A 49 3.77 -0.50 5.64
CA CYS A 49 2.97 -0.20 6.84
C CYS A 49 1.70 0.61 6.52
N LEU A 50 1.80 1.63 5.67
CA LEU A 50 0.66 2.44 5.25
C LEU A 50 -0.34 1.63 4.42
N GLN A 51 0.12 0.76 3.53
CA GLN A 51 -0.71 -0.15 2.75
C GLN A 51 -1.47 -1.15 3.64
N VAL A 52 -0.82 -1.69 4.66
CA VAL A 52 -1.49 -2.56 5.66
C VAL A 52 -2.52 -1.79 6.47
N ARG A 53 -2.20 -0.56 6.89
CA ARG A 53 -3.16 0.32 7.59
C ARG A 53 -4.37 0.63 6.71
N LEU A 54 -4.16 0.88 5.42
CA LEU A 54 -5.23 1.09 4.44
C LEU A 54 -6.15 -0.14 4.36
N LEU A 55 -5.58 -1.34 4.20
CA LEU A 55 -6.35 -2.58 4.11
C LEU A 55 -7.15 -2.86 5.39
N ARG A 56 -6.52 -2.76 6.56
CA ARG A 56 -7.19 -3.06 7.84
C ARG A 56 -8.38 -2.15 8.15
N ASN A 57 -8.33 -0.89 7.69
CA ASN A 57 -9.40 0.07 7.95
C ASN A 57 -10.50 0.06 6.88
N TYR A 58 -10.17 -0.25 5.62
CA TYR A 58 -11.07 0.01 4.49
C TYR A 58 -11.38 -1.22 3.63
N ALA A 59 -10.67 -2.35 3.80
CA ALA A 59 -10.90 -3.56 3.03
C ALA A 59 -11.97 -4.49 3.66
N PRO A 60 -12.69 -5.27 2.84
CA PRO A 60 -12.70 -5.26 1.37
C PRO A 60 -13.61 -4.17 0.78
N LYS A 61 -14.28 -3.37 1.61
CA LYS A 61 -15.43 -2.54 1.20
C LYS A 61 -15.08 -1.35 0.32
N GLN A 62 -13.88 -0.79 0.41
CA GLN A 62 -13.46 0.39 -0.37
C GLN A 62 -12.13 0.17 -1.08
N VAL A 63 -11.31 -0.76 -0.57
CA VAL A 63 -10.05 -1.21 -1.15
C VAL A 63 -9.99 -2.73 -1.05
N TYR A 64 -9.37 -3.40 -2.02
CA TYR A 64 -9.19 -4.85 -2.00
C TYR A 64 -7.87 -5.26 -2.66
N LEU A 65 -7.37 -6.44 -2.31
CA LEU A 65 -6.19 -7.03 -2.94
C LEU A 65 -6.60 -7.77 -4.20
N ILE A 66 -5.84 -7.57 -5.27
CA ILE A 66 -5.95 -8.33 -6.52
C ILE A 66 -4.56 -8.61 -7.06
N ILE A 67 -4.33 -9.81 -7.61
CA ILE A 67 -3.07 -10.11 -8.29
C ILE A 67 -2.93 -9.19 -9.51
N ASP A 68 -1.77 -8.57 -9.65
CA ASP A 68 -1.38 -7.85 -10.87
C ASP A 68 -0.90 -8.86 -11.91
N GLU A 69 -1.78 -9.19 -12.85
CA GLU A 69 -1.50 -10.14 -13.94
C GLU A 69 -0.47 -9.59 -14.95
N GLN A 70 -0.17 -8.28 -14.92
CA GLN A 70 0.79 -7.64 -15.82
C GLN A 70 2.20 -7.54 -15.22
N ALA A 71 2.37 -7.91 -13.95
CA ALA A 71 3.66 -7.87 -13.28
C ALA A 71 4.68 -8.77 -13.99
N LYS A 72 5.79 -8.17 -14.44
CA LYS A 72 6.93 -8.90 -15.00
C LYS A 72 7.92 -9.23 -13.89
N GLY A 73 8.11 -10.51 -13.60
CA GLY A 73 9.05 -10.98 -12.57
C GLY A 73 8.35 -11.47 -11.31
N GLU A 74 8.53 -10.76 -10.19
CA GLU A 74 7.90 -11.13 -8.92
C GLU A 74 6.38 -10.89 -8.99
N GLN A 75 5.60 -11.81 -8.40
CA GLN A 75 4.16 -11.66 -8.31
C GLN A 75 3.80 -10.51 -7.36
N LEU A 76 2.92 -9.63 -7.81
CA LEU A 76 2.48 -8.45 -7.04
C LEU A 76 0.98 -8.52 -6.76
N TYR A 77 0.59 -7.99 -5.60
CA TYR A 77 -0.78 -7.53 -5.38
C TYR A 77 -0.88 -6.04 -5.70
N SER A 78 -1.94 -5.66 -6.42
CA SER A 78 -2.44 -4.29 -6.49
C SER A 78 -3.46 -4.05 -5.38
N LEU A 79 -3.32 -2.95 -4.64
CA LEU A 79 -4.34 -2.51 -3.68
C LEU A 79 -5.37 -1.66 -4.43
N ARG A 80 -6.34 -2.31 -5.05
CA ARG A 80 -7.31 -1.68 -5.94
C ARG A 80 -8.38 -0.94 -5.15
N LEU A 81 -8.69 0.28 -5.59
CA LEU A 81 -9.79 1.08 -5.04
C LEU A 81 -11.09 0.72 -5.77
N ARG A 82 -12.19 0.59 -5.02
CA ARG A 82 -13.51 0.37 -5.63
C ARG A 82 -14.03 1.61 -6.32
N GLU A 83 -13.75 2.76 -5.74
CA GLU A 83 -14.01 4.08 -6.32
C GLU A 83 -12.67 4.81 -6.44
N ALA A 84 -12.44 5.42 -7.60
CA ALA A 84 -11.21 6.18 -7.82
C ALA A 84 -11.14 7.36 -6.84
N ILE A 85 -9.93 7.60 -6.33
CA ILE A 85 -9.64 8.77 -5.49
C ILE A 85 -8.75 9.70 -6.28
N ASP A 86 -9.30 10.86 -6.64
CA ASP A 86 -8.70 11.78 -7.61
C ASP A 86 -8.41 11.05 -8.92
N LYS A 87 -7.12 10.87 -9.24
CA LYS A 87 -6.63 10.18 -10.44
C LYS A 87 -6.14 8.76 -10.17
N TYR A 88 -6.26 8.29 -8.94
CA TYR A 88 -5.72 6.99 -8.53
C TYR A 88 -6.83 5.95 -8.51
N GLU A 89 -6.60 4.85 -9.22
CA GLU A 89 -7.47 3.67 -9.18
C GLU A 89 -6.95 2.60 -8.20
N ASP A 90 -5.73 2.78 -7.70
CA ASP A 90 -5.08 1.88 -6.74
C ASP A 90 -4.20 2.66 -5.74
N ALA A 91 -3.83 1.98 -4.66
CA ALA A 91 -2.86 2.43 -3.67
C ALA A 91 -1.50 1.73 -3.84
N ASP A 92 -1.02 1.65 -5.09
CA ASP A 92 0.22 0.99 -5.50
C ASP A 92 0.26 -0.53 -5.20
N HIS A 93 1.37 -1.14 -5.61
CA HIS A 93 1.61 -2.57 -5.51
C HIS A 93 2.44 -2.94 -4.28
N ILE A 94 2.20 -4.14 -3.77
CA ILE A 94 3.01 -4.82 -2.76
C ILE A 94 3.39 -6.22 -3.29
N PRO A 95 4.64 -6.68 -3.14
CA PRO A 95 5.01 -8.05 -3.47
C PRO A 95 4.17 -9.07 -2.71
N VAL A 96 3.76 -10.16 -3.38
CA VAL A 96 3.00 -11.23 -2.73
C VAL A 96 3.80 -11.84 -1.57
N ARG A 97 5.13 -11.94 -1.70
CA ARG A 97 6.02 -12.40 -0.64
C ARG A 97 5.93 -11.48 0.59
N GLU A 98 6.09 -10.18 0.41
CA GLU A 98 6.01 -9.19 1.50
C GLU A 98 4.61 -9.16 2.13
N ALA A 99 3.55 -9.24 1.32
CA ALA A 99 2.19 -9.32 1.84
C ALA A 99 1.98 -10.54 2.75
N LYS A 100 2.54 -11.70 2.41
CA LYS A 100 2.49 -12.93 3.22
C LYS A 100 3.34 -12.88 4.49
N GLU A 101 4.35 -12.00 4.52
CA GLU A 101 5.17 -11.77 5.72
C GLU A 101 4.47 -10.86 6.74
N ILE A 102 3.66 -9.90 6.27
CA ILE A 102 3.07 -8.86 7.13
C ILE A 102 1.58 -9.11 7.46
N LEU A 103 0.86 -9.79 6.57
CA LEU A 103 -0.57 -10.11 6.73
C LEU A 103 -0.75 -11.60 7.05
N THR A 104 -1.74 -11.88 7.89
CA THR A 104 -2.18 -13.26 8.09
C THR A 104 -2.90 -13.80 6.84
N LEU A 105 -2.93 -15.12 6.67
CA LEU A 105 -3.68 -15.75 5.58
C LEU A 105 -5.18 -15.38 5.63
N GLN A 106 -5.75 -15.25 6.83
CA GLN A 106 -7.13 -14.80 7.03
C GLN A 106 -7.35 -13.38 6.53
N GLU A 107 -6.42 -12.46 6.83
CA GLU A 107 -6.45 -11.10 6.31
C GLU A 107 -6.34 -11.08 4.78
N ILE A 108 -5.40 -11.82 4.20
CA ILE A 108 -5.24 -11.90 2.74
C ILE A 108 -6.53 -12.40 2.08
N ASN A 109 -7.12 -13.48 2.61
CA ASN A 109 -8.37 -14.02 2.09
C ASN A 109 -9.52 -13.00 2.22
N LYS A 110 -9.65 -12.35 3.38
CA LYS A 110 -10.66 -11.30 3.61
C LYS A 110 -10.48 -10.11 2.68
N PHE A 111 -9.25 -9.63 2.52
CA PHE A 111 -8.94 -8.45 1.73
C PHE A 111 -9.00 -8.71 0.23
N SER A 112 -8.95 -9.97 -0.21
CA SER A 112 -9.08 -10.36 -1.62
C SER A 112 -10.53 -10.58 -2.07
N GLN A 113 -11.51 -10.39 -1.18
CA GLN A 113 -12.93 -10.49 -1.54
C GLN A 113 -13.33 -9.30 -2.41
N LYS A 114 -13.67 -9.58 -3.67
CA LYS A 114 -14.25 -8.62 -4.61
C LYS A 114 -15.73 -8.42 -4.33
#